data_AF-A0A969M9D2-F1
#
_entry.id   AF-A0A969M9D2-F1
#
_cell.length_a   1.000
_cell.length_b   1.000
_cell.length_c   1.000
_cell.angle_alpha   90.00
_cell.angle_beta   90.00
_cell.angle_gamma   90.00
#
_symmetry.space_group_name_H-M   'P 1'
#
loop_
_entity.id
_entity.type
_entity.pdbx_description
1 polymer ?
#
loop_
_entity_poly.entity_id
_entity_poly.type
_entity_poly.pdbx_seq_one_letter_code
_entity_poly.pdbx_strand_id
1 'polypeptide(L)'
;MEKRGVKILLNAPIIKGVVGWVDLRSNEVERQLQEFSQHHKFVGVRHVVQDEPDNDFMLGEAFQRGIGQLKPFGLTYDILIFPHQLPAAIQLVEQFPEQPFVLDHIAKPRIKERVLEPWREQIQRLAQMPNCWCKVSGLVTEADWTGWKADDFQPFLTRCLIASALTG
;
A
#
# COMPACT_ATOMS: atom_id res chain seq x y z
N MET A 1 8.64 2.98 19.41
CA MET A 1 7.89 1.72 19.36
C MET A 1 8.82 0.58 19.79
N GLU A 2 8.37 -0.25 20.71
CA GLU A 2 9.20 -1.20 21.45
C GLU A 2 9.74 -2.33 20.54
N LYS A 3 11.07 -2.47 20.47
CA LYS A 3 11.80 -3.47 19.66
C LYS A 3 11.43 -4.95 19.96
N ARG A 4 10.51 -5.21 20.90
CA ARG A 4 10.12 -6.56 21.33
C ARG A 4 9.11 -7.25 20.39
N GLY A 5 8.16 -6.51 19.81
CA GLY A 5 7.14 -7.09 18.92
C GLY A 5 7.72 -7.61 17.59
N VAL A 6 8.69 -6.89 17.02
CA VAL A 6 9.36 -7.25 15.77
C VAL A 6 10.14 -8.57 15.92
N LYS A 7 10.81 -8.79 17.06
CA LYS A 7 11.67 -9.96 17.28
C LYS A 7 10.89 -11.29 17.32
N ILE A 8 9.63 -11.27 17.74
CA ILE A 8 8.78 -12.47 17.84
C ILE A 8 8.40 -12.97 16.43
N LEU A 9 8.01 -12.05 15.54
CA LEU A 9 7.53 -12.41 14.21
C LEU A 9 8.65 -12.90 13.27
N LEU A 10 9.87 -12.38 13.46
CA LEU A 10 11.02 -12.74 12.64
C LEU A 10 11.45 -14.21 12.79
N ASN A 11 11.20 -14.83 13.95
CA ASN A 11 11.59 -16.22 14.23
C ASN A 11 10.49 -17.25 13.90
N ALA A 12 9.26 -16.81 13.62
CA ALA A 12 8.16 -17.72 13.30
C ALA A 12 8.27 -18.24 11.85
N PRO A 13 8.43 -19.56 11.61
CA PRO A 13 8.70 -20.10 10.26
C PRO A 13 7.52 -19.97 9.28
N ILE A 14 6.30 -19.83 9.81
CA ILE A 14 5.08 -19.63 9.02
C ILE A 14 4.98 -18.20 8.45
N ILE A 15 5.61 -17.22 9.11
CA ILE A 15 5.63 -15.83 8.66
C ILE A 15 6.72 -15.69 7.60
N LYS A 16 6.32 -15.31 6.38
CA LYS A 16 7.23 -15.17 5.22
C LYS A 16 7.77 -13.76 5.03
N GLY A 17 7.10 -12.76 5.58
CA GLY A 17 7.52 -11.37 5.52
C GLY A 17 6.78 -10.52 6.54
N VAL A 18 7.36 -9.37 6.83
CA VAL A 18 6.90 -8.34 7.75
C VAL A 18 6.99 -7.02 7.00
N VAL A 19 5.85 -6.36 6.85
CA VAL A 19 5.78 -4.96 6.43
C VAL A 19 5.84 -4.12 7.69
N GLY A 20 6.91 -3.35 7.83
CA GLY A 20 7.19 -2.54 9.02
C GLY A 20 6.75 -1.09 8.86
N TRP A 21 7.07 -0.29 9.87
CA TRP A 21 6.91 1.17 9.85
C TRP A 21 8.26 1.82 10.13
N VAL A 22 8.61 2.82 9.32
CA VAL A 22 9.72 3.75 9.52
C VAL A 22 9.21 5.16 9.24
N ASP A 23 9.83 6.18 9.82
CA ASP A 23 9.47 7.57 9.51
C ASP A 23 10.11 7.99 8.19
N LEU A 24 9.36 7.85 7.09
CA LEU A 24 9.81 8.20 5.75
C LEU A 24 10.14 9.69 5.57
N ARG A 25 9.67 10.57 6.47
CA ARG A 25 9.99 12.00 6.42
C ARG A 25 11.27 12.33 7.16
N SER A 26 11.78 11.41 7.97
CA SER A 26 12.97 11.62 8.78
C SER A 26 14.21 11.82 7.90
N ASN A 27 15.12 12.69 8.32
CA ASN A 27 16.46 12.76 7.72
C ASN A 27 17.29 11.51 8.03
N GLU A 28 16.86 10.70 9.02
CA GLU A 28 17.51 9.47 9.45
C GLU A 28 16.92 8.21 8.81
N VAL A 29 16.05 8.35 7.80
CA VAL A 29 15.32 7.23 7.20
C VAL A 29 16.25 6.14 6.68
N GLU A 30 17.39 6.50 6.05
CA GLU A 30 18.38 5.54 5.57
C GLU A 30 18.92 4.65 6.69
N ARG A 31 19.28 5.28 7.82
CA ARG A 31 19.81 4.60 9.00
C ARG A 31 18.76 3.65 9.59
N GLN A 32 17.49 4.06 9.60
CA GLN A 32 16.38 3.21 10.07
C GLN A 32 16.20 1.99 9.14
N LEU A 33 16.20 2.21 7.82
CA LEU A 33 16.09 1.14 6.84
C LEU A 33 17.27 0.16 6.93
N GLN A 34 18.49 0.66 7.13
CA GLN A 34 19.69 -0.16 7.31
C GLN A 34 19.63 -1.01 8.58
N GLU A 35 19.06 -0.50 9.68
CA GLU A 35 18.88 -1.27 10.92
C GLU A 35 17.92 -2.44 10.70
N PHE A 36 16.78 -2.21 10.02
CA PHE A 36 15.78 -3.25 9.83
C PHE A 36 16.08 -4.22 8.68
N SER A 37 16.83 -3.80 7.66
CA SER A 37 17.23 -4.66 6.54
C SER A 37 18.18 -5.79 6.93
N GLN A 38 18.75 -5.74 8.14
CA GLN A 38 19.45 -6.88 8.76
C GLN A 38 18.53 -8.10 8.96
N HIS A 39 17.21 -7.92 8.89
CA HIS A 39 16.23 -8.97 9.03
C HIS A 39 15.68 -9.40 7.67
N HIS A 40 15.98 -10.61 7.22
CA HIS A 40 15.55 -11.14 5.90
C HIS A 40 14.02 -11.15 5.64
N LYS A 41 13.22 -10.95 6.71
CA LYS A 41 11.76 -10.97 6.67
C LYS A 41 11.20 -9.55 6.64
N PHE A 42 12.03 -8.51 6.77
CA PHE A 42 11.60 -7.14 6.54
C PHE A 42 11.53 -6.93 5.03
N VAL A 43 10.31 -6.89 4.49
CA VAL A 43 10.07 -6.93 3.03
C VAL A 43 9.39 -5.67 2.50
N GLY A 44 8.92 -4.79 3.39
CA GLY A 44 8.25 -3.57 2.97
C GLY A 44 8.01 -2.60 4.12
N VAL A 45 7.58 -1.40 3.75
CA VAL A 45 7.22 -0.32 4.66
C VAL A 45 5.79 0.12 4.37
N ARG A 46 5.04 0.43 5.43
CA ARG A 46 3.71 1.02 5.33
C ARG A 46 3.57 2.21 6.25
N HIS A 47 3.12 3.34 5.72
CA HIS A 47 2.63 4.47 6.50
C HIS A 47 1.10 4.50 6.47
N VAL A 48 0.45 4.96 7.55
CA VAL A 48 -1.02 5.01 7.65
C VAL A 48 -1.52 6.33 7.06
N VAL A 49 -1.32 6.51 5.74
CA VAL A 49 -1.65 7.77 5.03
C VAL A 49 -3.14 8.10 5.09
N GLN A 50 -4.01 7.10 5.14
CA GLN A 50 -5.46 7.28 5.33
C GLN A 50 -5.86 8.15 6.54
N ASP A 51 -4.99 8.28 7.55
CA ASP A 51 -5.27 9.04 8.77
C ASP A 51 -4.56 10.41 8.76
N GLU A 52 -3.79 10.73 7.71
CA GLU A 52 -3.18 12.04 7.53
C GLU A 52 -4.23 13.07 7.08
N PRO A 53 -4.19 14.31 7.62
CA PRO A 53 -5.21 15.32 7.33
C PRO A 53 -5.10 15.92 5.92
N ASP A 54 -3.93 15.79 5.30
CA ASP A 54 -3.67 16.29 3.95
C ASP A 54 -3.83 15.16 2.93
N ASN A 55 -4.72 15.35 1.97
CA ASN A 55 -4.94 14.38 0.88
C ASN A 55 -3.69 14.19 0.02
N ASP A 56 -2.84 15.21 -0.06
CA ASP A 56 -1.62 15.24 -0.85
C ASP A 56 -0.37 14.94 -0.01
N PHE A 57 -0.52 14.43 1.22
CA PHE A 57 0.57 14.13 2.14
C PHE A 57 1.75 13.37 1.48
N MET A 58 1.44 12.39 0.62
CA MET A 58 2.43 11.57 -0.07
C MET A 58 3.26 12.34 -1.12
N LEU A 59 2.79 13.52 -1.53
CA LEU A 59 3.48 14.40 -2.48
C LEU A 59 4.50 15.32 -1.79
N GLY A 60 4.50 15.36 -0.46
CA GLY A 60 5.47 16.14 0.29
C GLY A 60 6.91 15.68 0.05
N GLU A 61 7.82 16.62 -0.20
CA GLU A 61 9.23 16.34 -0.55
C GLU A 61 9.92 15.42 0.45
N ALA A 62 9.67 15.62 1.75
CA ALA A 62 10.26 14.79 2.80
C ALA A 62 9.80 13.34 2.70
N PHE A 63 8.52 13.11 2.40
CA PHE A 63 7.96 11.77 2.26
C PHE A 63 8.51 11.08 1.01
N GLN A 64 8.54 11.79 -0.12
CA GLN A 64 9.07 11.27 -1.38
C GLN A 64 10.57 10.95 -1.31
N ARG A 65 11.35 11.76 -0.57
CA ARG A 65 12.76 11.43 -0.27
C ARG A 65 12.87 10.07 0.43
N GLY A 66 12.01 9.79 1.41
CA GLY A 66 11.98 8.48 2.08
C GLY A 66 11.58 7.34 1.14
N ILE A 67 10.56 7.55 0.29
CA ILE A 67 10.14 6.56 -0.72
C ILE A 67 11.30 6.20 -1.65
N GLY A 68 12.06 7.20 -2.12
CA GLY A 68 13.22 7.00 -2.99
C GLY A 68 14.35 6.16 -2.37
N GLN A 69 14.34 5.95 -1.06
CA GLN A 69 15.34 5.13 -0.37
C GLN A 69 14.94 3.67 -0.21
N LEU A 70 13.71 3.26 -0.52
CA LEU A 70 13.25 1.90 -0.28
C LEU A 70 13.83 0.88 -1.28
N LYS A 71 13.90 1.25 -2.57
CA LYS A 71 14.39 0.38 -3.66
C LYS A 71 15.79 -0.19 -3.41
N PRO A 72 16.81 0.58 -2.98
CA PRO A 72 18.14 0.04 -2.65
C PRO A 72 18.14 -1.09 -1.61
N PHE A 73 17.15 -1.12 -0.71
CA PHE A 73 16.99 -2.18 0.28
C PHE A 73 16.07 -3.32 -0.19
N GLY A 74 15.56 -3.27 -1.43
CA GLY A 74 14.65 -4.28 -1.98
C GLY A 74 13.27 -4.31 -1.31
N LEU A 75 12.83 -3.18 -0.74
CA LEU A 75 11.59 -3.09 0.03
C LEU A 75 10.42 -2.59 -0.84
N THR A 76 9.22 -3.12 -0.61
CA THR A 76 7.98 -2.53 -1.14
C THR A 76 7.54 -1.32 -0.31
N TYR A 77 6.73 -0.44 -0.92
CA TYR A 77 5.89 0.49 -0.17
C TYR A 77 4.42 0.09 -0.29
N ASP A 78 3.77 -0.14 0.85
CA ASP A 78 2.35 -0.48 0.90
C ASP A 78 1.52 0.81 1.03
N ILE A 79 0.68 1.09 0.03
CA ILE A 79 -0.16 2.29 -0.06
C ILE A 79 -1.49 2.01 0.64
N LEU A 80 -1.66 2.52 1.86
CA LEU A 80 -2.89 2.40 2.65
C LEU A 80 -3.65 3.73 2.71
N ILE A 81 -4.71 3.83 1.91
CA ILE A 81 -5.43 5.08 1.63
C ILE A 81 -6.94 4.88 1.48
N PHE A 82 -7.68 5.98 1.48
CA PHE A 82 -9.07 6.06 1.02
C PHE A 82 -9.17 6.55 -0.45
N PRO A 83 -10.35 6.43 -1.10
CA PRO A 83 -10.48 6.80 -2.51
C PRO A 83 -10.15 8.26 -2.83
N HIS A 84 -10.40 9.19 -1.92
CA HIS A 84 -10.11 10.62 -2.14
C HIS A 84 -8.60 10.94 -2.22
N GLN A 85 -7.73 10.01 -1.78
CA GLN A 85 -6.27 10.14 -1.84
C GLN A 85 -5.66 9.42 -3.06
N LEU A 86 -6.48 8.75 -3.89
CA LEU A 86 -6.01 8.09 -5.11
C LEU A 86 -5.28 9.02 -6.10
N PRO A 87 -5.67 10.30 -6.30
CA PRO A 87 -4.92 11.20 -7.16
C PRO A 87 -3.44 11.34 -6.75
N ALA A 88 -3.17 11.56 -5.46
CA ALA A 88 -1.82 11.66 -4.92
C ALA A 88 -1.06 10.33 -5.04
N ALA A 89 -1.74 9.20 -4.84
CA ALA A 89 -1.13 7.87 -4.98
C ALA A 89 -0.71 7.58 -6.43
N ILE A 90 -1.57 7.91 -7.41
CA ILE A 90 -1.25 7.78 -8.85
C ILE A 90 0.01 8.57 -9.18
N GLN A 91 0.06 9.84 -8.76
CA GLN A 91 1.22 10.69 -9.03
C GLN A 91 2.49 10.16 -8.36
N LEU A 92 2.40 9.67 -7.12
CA LEU A 92 3.54 9.06 -6.44
C LEU A 92 4.07 7.84 -7.22
N VAL A 93 3.19 6.92 -7.62
CA VAL A 93 3.61 5.71 -8.35
C VAL A 93 4.24 6.06 -9.71
N GLU A 94 3.71 7.08 -10.40
CA GLU A 94 4.26 7.59 -11.67
C GLU A 94 5.66 8.21 -11.49
N GLN A 95 5.91 8.88 -10.37
CA GLN A 95 7.20 9.51 -10.08
C GLN A 95 8.30 8.51 -9.72
N PHE A 96 7.94 7.31 -9.24
CA PHE A 96 8.88 6.27 -8.84
C PHE A 96 8.65 4.98 -9.64
N PRO A 97 8.87 4.97 -10.97
CA PRO A 97 8.53 3.85 -11.84
C PRO A 97 9.31 2.56 -11.54
N GLU A 98 10.42 2.66 -10.81
CA GLU A 98 11.24 1.52 -10.42
C GLU A 98 11.03 1.05 -8.96
N GLN A 99 10.23 1.77 -8.17
CA GLN A 99 9.91 1.40 -6.79
C GLN A 99 8.70 0.46 -6.79
N PRO A 100 8.81 -0.74 -6.18
CA PRO A 100 7.66 -1.62 -6.00
C PRO A 100 6.63 -1.03 -5.01
N PHE A 101 5.37 -0.96 -5.45
CA PHE A 101 4.24 -0.49 -4.66
C PHE A 101 3.18 -1.57 -4.50
N VAL A 102 2.51 -1.60 -3.36
CA VAL A 102 1.37 -2.49 -3.12
C VAL A 102 0.19 -1.67 -2.60
N LEU A 103 -0.85 -1.53 -3.41
CA LEU A 103 -2.10 -0.88 -3.01
C LEU A 103 -2.87 -1.78 -2.05
N ASP A 104 -3.06 -1.31 -0.81
CA ASP A 104 -3.83 -2.03 0.20
C ASP A 104 -5.34 -1.90 -0.07
N HIS A 105 -6.06 -3.00 0.13
CA HIS A 105 -7.53 -3.06 0.17
C HIS A 105 -8.24 -2.42 -1.01
N ILE A 106 -7.59 -2.40 -2.17
CA ILE A 106 -8.10 -1.76 -3.38
C ILE A 106 -8.46 -0.27 -3.16
N ALA A 107 -7.67 0.42 -2.33
CA ALA A 107 -7.93 1.79 -1.90
C ALA A 107 -9.30 2.00 -1.24
N LYS A 108 -9.82 0.97 -0.56
CA LYS A 108 -11.06 1.01 0.24
C LYS A 108 -12.24 1.63 -0.53
N PRO A 109 -12.74 0.97 -1.58
CA PRO A 109 -13.86 1.49 -2.34
C PRO A 109 -15.08 1.73 -1.45
N ARG A 110 -15.93 2.69 -1.85
CA ARG A 110 -17.19 3.00 -1.18
C ARG A 110 -18.28 1.97 -1.54
N ILE A 111 -18.09 0.75 -1.04
CA ILE A 111 -18.93 -0.42 -1.39
C ILE A 111 -20.35 -0.24 -0.83
N LYS A 112 -20.46 0.18 0.43
CA LYS A 112 -21.75 0.44 1.08
C LYS A 112 -22.61 1.43 0.28
N GLU A 113 -22.00 2.49 -0.24
CA GLU A 113 -22.70 3.51 -1.03
C GLU A 113 -22.80 3.17 -2.52
N ARG A 114 -22.22 2.05 -2.95
CA ARG A 114 -22.18 1.59 -4.34
C ARG A 114 -21.63 2.64 -5.30
N VAL A 115 -20.66 3.43 -4.84
CA VAL A 115 -20.02 4.48 -5.64
C VAL A 115 -18.81 3.88 -6.35
N LEU A 116 -18.88 3.81 -7.68
CA LEU A 116 -17.79 3.29 -8.52
C LEU A 116 -16.87 4.38 -9.03
N GLU A 117 -17.38 5.58 -9.32
CA GLU A 117 -16.55 6.67 -9.87
C GLU A 117 -16.30 7.75 -8.83
N PRO A 118 -15.11 8.39 -8.86
CA PRO A 118 -14.00 8.23 -9.84
C PRO A 118 -13.05 7.05 -9.53
N TRP A 119 -13.34 6.26 -8.50
CA TRP A 119 -12.48 5.18 -8.02
C TRP A 119 -12.10 4.18 -9.11
N ARG A 120 -13.05 3.78 -9.97
CA ARG A 120 -12.83 2.77 -11.01
C ARG A 120 -11.80 3.25 -12.03
N GLU A 121 -11.95 4.46 -12.54
CA GLU A 121 -10.99 5.05 -13.48
C GLU A 121 -9.59 5.15 -12.87
N GLN A 122 -9.50 5.55 -11.59
CA GLN A 122 -8.24 5.70 -10.87
C GLN A 122 -7.54 4.35 -10.60
N ILE A 123 -8.29 3.32 -10.22
CA ILE A 123 -7.76 1.97 -10.07
C ILE A 123 -7.31 1.39 -11.41
N GLN A 124 -8.06 1.64 -12.49
CA GLN A 124 -7.65 1.23 -13.84
C GLN A 124 -6.35 1.93 -14.27
N ARG A 125 -6.14 3.19 -13.87
CA ARG A 125 -4.88 3.91 -14.12
C ARG A 125 -3.71 3.24 -13.39
N LEU A 126 -3.86 2.95 -12.10
CA LEU A 126 -2.83 2.23 -11.32
C LEU A 126 -2.55 0.83 -11.87
N ALA A 127 -3.57 0.13 -12.36
CA ALA A 127 -3.44 -1.20 -12.95
C ALA A 127 -2.57 -1.26 -14.22
N GLN A 128 -2.38 -0.12 -14.90
CA GLN A 128 -1.46 -0.03 -16.05
C GLN A 128 0.00 0.19 -15.64
N MET A 129 0.29 0.40 -14.35
CA MET A 129 1.62 0.67 -13.84
C MET A 129 2.30 -0.65 -13.42
N PRO A 130 3.37 -1.10 -14.10
CA PRO A 130 3.95 -2.41 -13.87
C PRO A 130 4.62 -2.57 -12.50
N ASN A 131 4.88 -1.45 -11.81
CA ASN A 131 5.47 -1.40 -10.48
C ASN A 131 4.42 -1.32 -9.36
N CYS A 132 3.13 -1.45 -9.66
CA CYS A 132 2.05 -1.37 -8.67
C CYS A 132 1.21 -2.66 -8.67
N TRP A 133 1.20 -3.35 -7.52
CA TRP A 133 0.34 -4.50 -7.26
C TRP A 133 -0.82 -4.10 -6.36
N CYS A 134 -1.89 -4.90 -6.31
CA CYS A 134 -3.06 -4.61 -5.49
C CYS A 134 -3.43 -5.79 -4.61
N LYS A 135 -3.71 -5.54 -3.33
CA LYS A 135 -4.26 -6.53 -2.40
C LYS A 135 -5.78 -6.49 -2.43
N VAL A 136 -6.39 -7.58 -2.87
CA VAL A 136 -7.83 -7.85 -2.70
C VAL A 136 -8.07 -8.34 -1.27
N SER A 137 -8.34 -7.42 -0.36
CA SER A 137 -8.50 -7.70 1.07
C SER A 137 -9.26 -6.57 1.76
N GLY A 138 -9.74 -6.77 3.00
CA GLY A 138 -10.33 -5.70 3.80
C GLY A 138 -11.66 -5.14 3.28
N LEU A 139 -12.29 -5.74 2.26
CA LEU A 139 -13.46 -5.15 1.62
C LEU A 139 -14.74 -5.19 2.48
N VAL A 140 -14.86 -6.22 3.34
CA VAL A 140 -16.05 -6.39 4.19
C VAL A 140 -16.26 -5.20 5.13
N THR A 141 -15.18 -4.52 5.55
CA THR A 141 -15.28 -3.32 6.41
C THR A 141 -15.73 -2.07 5.67
N GLU A 142 -15.70 -2.09 4.34
CA GLU A 142 -16.17 -0.97 3.50
C GLU A 142 -17.59 -1.20 2.96
N ALA A 143 -18.16 -2.39 3.22
CA ALA A 143 -19.52 -2.78 2.86
C ALA A 143 -20.52 -2.50 3.99
N ASP A 144 -21.74 -3.02 3.89
CA ASP A 144 -22.67 -3.04 5.01
C ASP A 144 -22.29 -4.14 6.01
N TRP A 145 -21.84 -3.74 7.20
CA TRP A 145 -21.25 -4.64 8.20
C TRP A 145 -22.21 -5.74 8.67
N THR A 146 -23.51 -5.48 8.62
CA THR A 146 -24.54 -6.39 9.13
C THR A 146 -25.31 -7.13 8.03
N GLY A 147 -25.12 -6.75 6.76
CA GLY A 147 -26.00 -7.18 5.66
C GLY A 147 -25.33 -7.36 4.30
N TRP A 148 -23.99 -7.34 4.23
CA TRP A 148 -23.28 -7.51 2.97
C TRP A 148 -23.63 -8.84 2.28
N LYS A 149 -23.63 -8.81 0.95
CA LYS A 149 -23.77 -9.97 0.07
C LYS A 149 -22.55 -10.08 -0.84
N ALA A 150 -22.23 -11.28 -1.29
CA ALA A 150 -21.12 -11.50 -2.23
C ALA A 150 -21.24 -10.61 -3.48
N ASP A 151 -22.46 -10.40 -3.96
CA ASP A 151 -22.75 -9.57 -5.13
C ASP A 151 -22.41 -8.08 -4.94
N ASP A 152 -22.37 -7.58 -3.69
CA ASP A 152 -21.99 -6.18 -3.43
C ASP A 152 -20.53 -5.90 -3.81
N PHE A 153 -19.68 -6.92 -3.81
CA PHE A 153 -18.26 -6.82 -4.14
C PHE A 153 -17.97 -7.02 -5.63
N GLN A 154 -18.86 -7.70 -6.35
CA GLN A 154 -18.63 -8.09 -7.74
C GLN A 154 -18.25 -6.92 -8.66
N PRO A 155 -18.88 -5.73 -8.57
CA PRO A 155 -18.49 -4.56 -9.36
C PRO A 155 -17.07 -4.07 -9.07
N PHE A 156 -16.59 -4.24 -7.84
CA PHE A 156 -15.28 -3.80 -7.38
C PHE A 156 -14.20 -4.86 -7.65
N LEU A 157 -14.52 -6.15 -7.62
CA LEU A 157 -13.56 -7.24 -7.87
C LEU A 157 -13.31 -7.50 -9.35
N THR A 158 -14.35 -7.46 -10.18
CA THR A 158 -14.26 -7.78 -11.62
C THR A 158 -13.30 -6.83 -12.37
N ARG A 159 -13.02 -5.65 -11.78
CA ARG A 159 -12.21 -4.59 -12.40
C ARG A 159 -10.83 -4.40 -11.79
N CYS A 160 -10.53 -5.04 -10.67
CA CYS A 160 -9.21 -5.02 -10.04
C CYS A 160 -8.30 -6.16 -10.47
N LEU A 161 -8.82 -7.11 -11.27
CA LEU A 161 -8.08 -8.25 -11.80
C LEU A 161 -7.35 -7.92 -13.11
N ILE A 162 -6.45 -6.92 -13.09
CA ILE A 162 -5.35 -6.68 -14.05
C ILE A 162 -4.33 -5.88 -13.20
N ALA A 163 -3.09 -6.28 -12.89
CA ALA A 163 -2.08 -7.04 -13.60
C ALA A 163 -1.49 -8.15 -12.71
N SER A 164 -1.58 -9.40 -13.17
CA SER A 164 -0.72 -10.49 -12.75
C SER A 164 -0.35 -11.26 -14.02
N ALA A 165 0.56 -10.68 -14.80
CA ALA A 165 1.47 -11.50 -15.57
C ALA A 165 2.63 -11.81 -14.63
N LEU A 166 2.46 -12.82 -13.77
CA LEU A 166 3.60 -13.56 -13.24
C LEU A 166 4.26 -14.24 -14.44
N THR A 167 5.20 -13.56 -15.09
CA THR A 167 6.17 -14.18 -15.99
C THR A 167 7.43 -14.48 -15.19
N GLY A 168 7.68 -15.77 -14.98
CA GLY A 168 9.01 -16.32 -14.67
C GLY A 168 9.36 -16.43 -13.20
#